data_AF-A0A4P7RSJ9-F1
#
_entry.id   AF-A0A4P7RSJ9-F1
#
_cell.length_a   1.000
_cell.length_b   1.000
_cell.length_c   1.000
_cell.angle_alpha   90.00
_cell.angle_beta   90.00
_cell.angle_gamma   90.00
#
_symmetry.space_group_name_H-M   'P 1'
#
loop_
_entity.id
_entity.type
_entity.pdbx_description
1 polymer ?
#
loop_
_entity_poly.entity_id
_entity_poly.type
_entity_poly.pdbx_seq_one_letter_code
_entity_poly.pdbx_strand_id
1 'polypeptide(L)'
;MPHPFPVRAPFAIVPSMSMMQSATSFLASPRDCDLFPAAAGKADAFWPALAHLEASYPGFGAWYWSKVVPGLDNATRQILHVGDVENPAAIAIVKRDNIEAKICTLWVSETCRGKGVGGELMAEAIDWIGHAHPLFTVPAERYEEFRPLMARFRFEETMRIPSLYRSGVVEHVYNGQLLPTLVS
;
A
#
# COMPACT_ATOMS: atom_id res chain seq x y z
N MET A 1 69.51 26.22 -15.64
CA MET A 1 68.84 27.38 -15.00
C MET A 1 67.61 27.76 -15.83
N PRO A 2 66.53 28.24 -15.21
CA PRO A 2 65.17 28.24 -15.76
C PRO A 2 64.73 29.60 -16.34
N HIS A 3 63.77 29.52 -17.30
CA HIS A 3 62.61 30.39 -17.62
C HIS A 3 62.79 31.93 -17.74
N PRO A 4 62.09 32.61 -18.70
CA PRO A 4 60.63 32.79 -18.60
C PRO A 4 59.81 32.82 -19.92
N PHE A 5 58.56 32.34 -19.82
CA PHE A 5 57.39 32.69 -20.68
C PHE A 5 57.00 34.18 -20.48
N PRO A 6 56.02 34.82 -21.17
CA PRO A 6 54.98 34.30 -22.08
C PRO A 6 54.76 35.12 -23.38
N VAL A 7 53.95 34.61 -24.32
CA VAL A 7 53.27 35.45 -25.33
C VAL A 7 51.80 35.04 -25.43
N ARG A 8 50.92 36.06 -25.42
CA ARG A 8 49.45 36.01 -25.42
C ARG A 8 48.87 35.75 -26.82
N ALA A 9 47.64 35.23 -26.81
CA ALA A 9 46.72 34.88 -27.91
C ALA A 9 46.33 36.06 -28.85
N PRO A 10 45.59 35.78 -29.95
CA PRO A 10 44.14 35.99 -29.84
C PRO A 10 43.22 35.07 -30.69
N PHE A 11 41.93 35.02 -30.30
CA PHE A 11 40.67 34.77 -31.06
C PHE A 11 40.59 33.52 -31.99
N ALA A 12 39.53 32.72 -32.08
CA ALA A 12 38.11 32.98 -31.91
C ALA A 12 37.26 31.67 -31.97
N ILE A 13 36.02 31.80 -31.50
CA ILE A 13 34.77 31.10 -31.92
C ILE A 13 34.46 29.73 -31.30
N VAL A 14 33.45 29.79 -30.43
CA VAL A 14 32.58 28.72 -29.93
C VAL A 14 31.52 28.41 -31.01
N PRO A 15 31.12 27.13 -31.17
CA PRO A 15 29.70 26.81 -30.98
C PRO A 15 29.59 25.55 -30.09
N SER A 16 28.89 25.65 -28.95
CA SER A 16 27.43 25.48 -28.81
C SER A 16 27.05 24.02 -28.59
N MET A 17 26.59 23.78 -27.36
CA MET A 17 25.74 22.70 -26.85
C MET A 17 25.34 21.59 -27.83
N SER A 18 25.65 20.34 -27.45
CA SER A 18 24.62 19.30 -27.40
C SER A 18 24.94 18.26 -26.32
N MET A 19 24.30 18.43 -25.17
CA MET A 19 23.96 17.31 -24.30
C MET A 19 22.86 16.53 -25.00
N MET A 20 23.04 15.23 -25.23
CA MET A 20 21.94 14.27 -25.13
C MET A 20 22.52 12.96 -24.60
N GLN A 21 22.30 12.77 -23.31
CA GLN A 21 22.35 11.46 -22.65
C GLN A 21 21.32 10.58 -23.35
N SER A 22 21.76 9.48 -23.95
CA SER A 22 20.86 8.40 -24.34
C SER A 22 20.55 7.58 -23.09
N ALA A 23 19.67 8.11 -22.24
CA ALA A 23 18.88 7.28 -21.37
C ALA A 23 17.71 6.80 -22.22
N THR A 24 17.74 5.54 -22.64
CA THR A 24 16.59 4.88 -23.24
C THR A 24 15.48 4.88 -22.19
N SER A 25 14.64 5.91 -22.25
CA SER A 25 13.41 6.01 -21.51
C SER A 25 12.54 4.84 -21.94
N PHE A 26 12.44 3.82 -21.09
CA PHE A 26 11.26 2.98 -21.10
C PHE A 26 10.07 3.91 -20.88
N LEU A 27 9.32 4.15 -21.93
CA LEU A 27 8.01 4.79 -21.86
C LEU A 27 7.13 3.89 -21.00
N ALA A 28 7.08 4.18 -19.69
CA ALA A 28 5.97 3.75 -18.87
C ALA A 28 4.73 4.39 -19.48
N SER A 29 3.86 3.56 -20.06
CA SER A 29 2.49 3.95 -20.37
C SER A 29 1.88 4.61 -19.12
N PRO A 30 1.17 5.74 -19.23
CA PRO A 30 0.48 6.31 -18.09
C PRO A 30 -0.48 5.22 -17.58
N ARG A 31 -0.26 4.73 -16.37
CA ARG A 31 -1.29 3.92 -15.71
C ARG A 31 -2.26 4.93 -15.15
N ASP A 32 -3.49 4.99 -15.66
CA ASP A 32 -4.57 5.85 -15.14
C ASP A 32 -5.04 5.42 -13.72
N CYS A 33 -4.14 4.85 -12.92
CA CYS A 33 -4.30 4.34 -11.56
C CYS A 33 -3.05 4.74 -10.79
N ASP A 34 -2.81 6.05 -10.69
CA ASP A 34 -1.74 6.54 -9.84
C ASP A 34 -2.00 6.08 -8.40
N LEU A 35 -1.04 5.32 -7.87
CA LEU A 35 -1.03 4.78 -6.52
C LEU A 35 -0.27 5.77 -5.65
N PHE A 36 -0.96 6.38 -4.70
CA PHE A 36 -0.35 7.36 -3.81
C PHE A 36 -0.36 6.86 -2.37
N PRO A 37 0.76 6.96 -1.63
CA PRO A 37 0.71 6.92 -0.18
C PRO A 37 -0.06 8.15 0.30
N ALA A 38 -1.10 7.95 1.10
CA ALA A 38 -1.78 9.06 1.74
C ALA A 38 -0.82 9.78 2.71
N ALA A 39 -0.78 11.11 2.65
CA ALA A 39 -0.19 11.90 3.72
C ALA A 39 -1.02 11.76 5.00
N ALA A 40 -0.37 11.71 6.17
CA ALA A 40 -1.02 11.48 7.47
C ALA A 40 -2.23 12.42 7.73
N GLY A 41 -2.14 13.68 7.30
CA GLY A 41 -3.21 14.68 7.42
C GLY A 41 -4.45 14.49 6.52
N LYS A 42 -4.57 13.36 5.81
CA LYS A 42 -5.72 13.05 4.93
C LYS A 42 -6.58 11.89 5.42
N ALA A 43 -6.32 11.33 6.61
CA ALA A 43 -7.06 10.18 7.12
C ALA A 43 -8.58 10.42 7.18
N ASP A 44 -9.01 11.64 7.50
CA ASP A 44 -10.44 12.02 7.56
C ASP A 44 -11.14 11.84 6.21
N ALA A 45 -10.44 12.10 5.11
CA ALA A 45 -11.04 12.07 3.78
C ALA A 45 -11.31 10.64 3.29
N PHE A 46 -10.60 9.63 3.81
CA PHE A 46 -10.86 8.21 3.50
C PHE A 46 -11.98 7.60 4.35
N TRP A 47 -12.32 8.22 5.49
CA TRP A 47 -13.30 7.66 6.42
C TRP A 47 -14.67 7.38 5.79
N PRO A 48 -15.27 8.29 4.98
CA PRO A 48 -16.55 8.02 4.33
C PRO A 48 -16.55 6.74 3.47
N ALA A 49 -15.45 6.46 2.78
CA ALA A 49 -15.31 5.25 1.96
C ALA A 49 -15.20 3.98 2.80
N LEU A 50 -14.70 4.06 4.03
CA LEU A 50 -14.43 2.92 4.90
C LEU A 50 -15.48 2.70 6.00
N ALA A 51 -16.31 3.69 6.33
CA ALA A 51 -17.24 3.65 7.46
C ALA A 51 -18.20 2.44 7.41
N HIS A 52 -18.57 1.99 6.20
CA HIS A 52 -19.43 0.82 6.00
C HIS A 52 -18.81 -0.49 6.52
N LEU A 53 -17.49 -0.55 6.71
CA LEU A 53 -16.79 -1.73 7.23
C LEU A 53 -17.12 -2.00 8.70
N GLU A 54 -17.71 -1.05 9.43
CA GLU A 54 -18.24 -1.26 10.80
C GLU A 54 -19.23 -2.43 10.88
N ALA A 55 -20.02 -2.66 9.82
CA ALA A 55 -20.94 -3.80 9.74
C ALA A 55 -20.21 -5.15 9.60
N SER A 56 -18.99 -5.12 9.07
CA SER A 56 -18.13 -6.30 8.90
C SER A 56 -17.20 -6.54 10.09
N TYR A 57 -16.75 -5.46 10.72
CA TYR A 57 -15.81 -5.49 11.83
C TYR A 57 -16.33 -4.51 12.89
N PRO A 58 -17.10 -4.97 13.88
CA PRO A 58 -17.58 -4.12 14.97
C PRO A 58 -16.40 -3.44 15.68
N GLY A 59 -16.49 -2.13 15.89
CA GLY A 59 -15.41 -1.31 16.45
C GLY A 59 -14.39 -0.83 15.40
N PHE A 60 -14.66 -1.02 14.09
CA PHE A 60 -13.77 -0.55 13.02
C PHE A 60 -13.50 0.96 13.12
N GLY A 61 -14.51 1.78 13.39
CA GLY A 61 -14.33 3.21 13.57
C GLY A 61 -13.46 3.56 14.77
N ALA A 62 -13.73 2.96 15.94
CA ALA A 62 -12.90 3.15 17.13
C ALA A 62 -11.44 2.74 16.87
N TRP A 63 -11.21 1.62 16.19
CA TRP A 63 -9.88 1.16 15.77
C TRP A 63 -9.22 2.12 14.77
N TYR A 64 -9.96 2.62 13.78
CA TYR A 64 -9.44 3.55 12.78
C TYR A 64 -8.89 4.81 13.45
N TRP A 65 -9.70 5.46 14.29
CA TRP A 65 -9.32 6.71 14.94
C TRP A 65 -8.25 6.53 16.04
N SER A 66 -8.28 5.42 16.79
CA SER A 66 -7.35 5.22 17.91
C SER A 66 -6.06 4.48 17.54
N LYS A 67 -6.02 3.76 16.43
CA LYS A 67 -4.85 2.95 16.01
C LYS A 67 -4.34 3.30 14.62
N VAL A 68 -5.22 3.51 13.64
CA VAL A 68 -4.79 3.82 12.27
C VAL A 68 -4.22 5.22 12.20
N VAL A 69 -4.99 6.23 12.60
CA VAL A 69 -4.55 7.64 12.52
C VAL A 69 -3.25 7.90 13.27
N PRO A 70 -3.08 7.52 14.56
CA PRO A 70 -1.79 7.70 15.24
C PRO A 70 -0.66 6.86 14.63
N GLY A 71 -1.00 5.73 14.00
CA GLY A 71 -0.07 4.87 13.28
C GLY A 71 0.49 5.49 12.00
N LEU A 72 -0.25 6.41 11.38
CA LEU A 72 0.23 7.20 10.24
C LEU A 72 1.29 8.20 10.71
N ASP A 73 1.07 8.87 11.84
CA ASP A 73 1.99 9.87 12.38
C ASP A 73 3.34 9.27 12.80
N ASN A 74 3.33 8.06 13.36
CA ASN A 74 4.54 7.36 13.77
C ASN A 74 5.08 6.36 12.73
N ALA A 75 4.53 6.39 11.51
CA ALA A 75 4.91 5.55 10.37
C ALA A 75 4.86 4.01 10.60
N THR A 76 4.14 3.55 11.63
CA THR A 76 3.87 2.11 11.81
C THR A 76 2.75 1.60 10.91
N ARG A 77 1.99 2.52 10.30
CA ARG A 77 0.91 2.23 9.36
C ARG A 77 0.96 3.16 8.15
N GLN A 78 0.32 2.72 7.07
CA GLN A 78 0.10 3.51 5.88
C GLN A 78 -1.28 3.22 5.30
N ILE A 79 -1.92 4.25 4.77
CA ILE A 79 -3.07 4.11 3.87
C ILE A 79 -2.55 4.22 2.44
N LEU A 80 -2.81 3.20 1.63
CA LEU A 80 -2.57 3.18 0.19
C LEU A 80 -3.92 3.25 -0.51
N HIS A 81 -4.02 4.00 -1.59
CA HIS A 81 -5.28 4.11 -2.33
C HIS A 81 -5.06 4.15 -3.85
N VAL A 82 -6.11 3.77 -4.56
CA VAL A 82 -6.24 3.94 -6.02
C VAL A 82 -7.33 4.96 -6.29
N GLY A 83 -7.06 5.93 -7.14
CA GLY A 83 -7.98 7.01 -7.48
C GLY A 83 -7.96 8.17 -6.48
N ASP A 84 -8.95 9.05 -6.57
CA ASP A 84 -9.02 10.26 -5.74
C ASP A 84 -9.24 9.94 -4.26
N VAL A 85 -8.75 10.80 -3.37
CA VAL A 85 -8.86 10.61 -1.92
C VAL A 85 -10.31 10.71 -1.43
N GLU A 86 -11.12 11.59 -2.03
CA GLU A 86 -12.53 11.79 -1.67
C GLU A 86 -13.43 10.69 -2.26
N ASN A 87 -12.98 10.04 -3.34
CA ASN A 87 -13.70 8.94 -3.98
C ASN A 87 -12.74 7.82 -4.45
N PRO A 88 -12.15 7.08 -3.51
CA PRO A 88 -11.15 6.07 -3.83
C PRO A 88 -11.80 4.84 -4.45
N ALA A 89 -11.18 4.33 -5.52
CA ALA A 89 -11.54 3.06 -6.15
C ALA A 89 -11.13 1.86 -5.30
N ALA A 90 -10.05 2.00 -4.53
CA ALA A 90 -9.57 0.98 -3.62
C ALA A 90 -8.73 1.59 -2.49
N ILE A 91 -8.72 0.94 -1.33
CA ILE A 91 -7.95 1.35 -0.15
C ILE A 91 -7.31 0.12 0.49
N ALA A 92 -6.04 0.21 0.84
CA ALA A 92 -5.37 -0.69 1.77
C ALA A 92 -4.92 0.05 3.02
N ILE A 93 -5.11 -0.57 4.19
CA ILE A 93 -4.48 -0.15 5.44
C ILE A 93 -3.44 -1.19 5.78
N VAL A 94 -2.18 -0.79 5.78
CA VAL A 94 -1.04 -1.68 6.07
C VAL A 94 -0.39 -1.29 7.39
N LYS A 95 0.25 -2.27 8.04
CA LYS A 95 0.98 -2.14 9.29
C LYS A 95 2.34 -2.80 9.17
N ARG A 96 3.36 -2.13 9.67
CA ARG A 96 4.68 -2.72 9.92
C ARG A 96 5.28 -2.10 11.18
N ASP A 97 5.53 -2.95 12.16
CA ASP A 97 6.38 -2.63 13.31
C ASP A 97 7.34 -3.80 13.59
N ASN A 98 8.03 -3.76 14.73
CA ASN A 98 8.97 -4.80 15.14
C ASN A 98 8.30 -6.13 15.56
N ILE A 99 6.97 -6.16 15.67
CA ILE A 99 6.18 -7.30 16.15
C ILE A 99 5.38 -7.91 15.01
N GLU A 100 4.80 -7.09 14.12
CA GLU A 100 3.82 -7.52 13.14
C GLU A 100 3.95 -6.76 11.80
N ALA A 101 3.90 -7.53 10.72
CA ALA A 101 3.78 -7.07 9.34
C ALA A 101 2.43 -7.57 8.79
N LYS A 102 1.46 -6.66 8.61
CA LYS A 102 0.06 -7.04 8.34
C LYS A 102 -0.63 -6.12 7.34
N ILE A 103 -1.40 -6.72 6.45
CA ILE A 103 -2.43 -6.01 5.70
C ILE A 103 -3.70 -6.04 6.55
N CYS A 104 -4.10 -4.90 7.10
CA CYS A 104 -5.23 -4.79 8.03
C CYS A 104 -6.56 -4.63 7.31
N THR A 105 -6.55 -3.94 6.16
CA THR A 105 -7.74 -3.72 5.33
C THR A 105 -7.32 -3.80 3.88
N LEU A 106 -8.12 -4.48 3.06
CA LEU A 106 -8.07 -4.39 1.60
C LEU A 106 -9.51 -4.25 1.10
N TRP A 107 -9.82 -3.10 0.51
CA TRP A 107 -11.15 -2.78 0.00
C TRP A 107 -11.06 -2.26 -1.42
N VAL A 108 -11.99 -2.71 -2.27
CA VAL A 108 -12.17 -2.26 -3.65
C VAL A 108 -13.64 -1.94 -3.83
N SER A 109 -13.93 -0.75 -4.36
CA SER A 109 -15.28 -0.33 -4.69
C SER A 109 -15.94 -1.32 -5.65
N GLU A 110 -17.25 -1.53 -5.52
CA GLU A 110 -17.95 -2.55 -6.30
C GLU A 110 -17.81 -2.34 -7.82
N THR A 111 -17.80 -1.08 -8.26
CA THR A 111 -17.65 -0.70 -9.68
C THR A 111 -16.25 -0.95 -10.23
N CYS A 112 -15.26 -1.22 -9.37
CA CYS A 112 -13.87 -1.46 -9.73
C CYS A 112 -13.42 -2.92 -9.51
N ARG A 113 -14.28 -3.79 -8.96
CA ARG A 113 -13.98 -5.22 -8.81
C ARG A 113 -13.89 -5.92 -10.18
N GLY A 114 -13.08 -6.97 -10.24
CA GLY A 114 -12.84 -7.74 -11.48
C GLY A 114 -11.93 -7.05 -12.50
N LYS A 115 -11.42 -5.84 -12.23
CA LYS A 115 -10.56 -5.06 -13.15
C LYS A 115 -9.06 -5.11 -12.81
N GLY A 116 -8.64 -6.00 -11.92
CA GLY A 116 -7.23 -6.13 -11.50
C GLY A 116 -6.78 -5.19 -10.38
N VAL A 117 -7.56 -4.16 -10.04
CA VAL A 117 -7.25 -3.14 -9.03
C VAL A 117 -6.83 -3.72 -7.67
N GLY A 118 -7.57 -4.72 -7.16
CA GLY A 118 -7.24 -5.35 -5.89
C GLY A 118 -5.89 -6.08 -5.90
N GLY A 119 -5.46 -6.59 -7.06
CA GLY A 119 -4.15 -7.22 -7.24
C GLY A 119 -3.02 -6.19 -7.27
N GLU A 120 -3.23 -5.06 -7.93
CA GLU A 120 -2.25 -3.96 -7.93
C GLU A 120 -2.08 -3.39 -6.51
N LEU A 121 -3.19 -3.10 -5.84
CA LEU A 121 -3.16 -2.61 -4.46
C LEU A 121 -2.51 -3.59 -3.48
N MET A 122 -2.76 -4.90 -3.63
CA MET A 122 -2.10 -5.94 -2.83
C MET A 122 -0.58 -5.97 -3.06
N ALA A 123 -0.13 -5.80 -4.32
CA ALA A 123 1.29 -5.77 -4.62
C ALA A 123 1.98 -4.58 -3.94
N GLU A 124 1.39 -3.38 -4.02
CA GLU A 124 1.91 -2.19 -3.34
C GLU A 124 1.89 -2.33 -1.81
N ALA A 125 0.86 -2.97 -1.26
CA ALA A 125 0.78 -3.27 0.16
C ALA A 125 1.95 -4.16 0.62
N ILE A 126 2.25 -5.22 -0.13
CA ILE A 126 3.37 -6.12 0.13
C ILE A 126 4.71 -5.35 0.02
N ASP A 127 4.85 -4.51 -1.01
CA ASP A 127 6.08 -3.75 -1.25
C ASP A 127 6.33 -2.72 -0.13
N TRP A 128 5.31 -1.97 0.28
CA TRP A 128 5.41 -1.03 1.41
C TRP A 128 5.78 -1.76 2.71
N ILE A 129 5.16 -2.92 2.97
CA ILE A 129 5.48 -3.75 4.14
C ILE A 129 6.90 -4.33 4.02
N GLY A 130 7.44 -4.58 2.82
CA GLY A 130 8.78 -5.14 2.64
C GLY A 130 8.91 -6.58 3.16
N HIS A 131 7.79 -7.31 3.23
CA HIS A 131 7.74 -8.71 3.61
C HIS A 131 6.85 -9.47 2.61
N ALA A 132 7.39 -10.48 1.93
CA ALA A 132 6.72 -11.14 0.80
C ALA A 132 5.39 -11.82 1.18
N HIS A 133 5.27 -12.30 2.43
CA HIS A 133 4.10 -13.02 2.92
C HIS A 133 3.60 -12.36 4.22
N PRO A 134 3.05 -11.13 4.16
CA PRO A 134 2.57 -10.46 5.35
C PRO A 134 1.34 -11.19 5.90
N LEU A 135 1.07 -11.01 7.19
CA LEU A 135 -0.15 -11.50 7.81
C LEU A 135 -1.37 -10.85 7.13
N PHE A 136 -2.38 -11.66 6.85
CA PHE A 136 -3.65 -11.19 6.31
C PHE A 136 -4.78 -12.03 6.85
N THR A 137 -5.96 -11.42 7.01
CA THR A 137 -7.15 -12.14 7.45
C THR A 137 -8.34 -11.83 6.55
N VAL A 138 -9.19 -12.84 6.34
CA VAL A 138 -10.37 -12.75 5.49
C VAL A 138 -11.54 -13.45 6.19
N PRO A 139 -12.70 -12.79 6.35
CA PRO A 139 -13.89 -13.43 6.91
C PRO A 139 -14.48 -14.42 5.90
N ALA A 140 -15.03 -15.53 6.39
CA ALA A 140 -15.45 -16.67 5.58
C ALA A 140 -16.40 -16.30 4.43
N GLU A 141 -17.31 -15.35 4.63
CA GLU A 141 -18.24 -14.92 3.58
C GLU A 141 -17.57 -14.17 2.41
N ARG A 142 -16.34 -13.67 2.60
CA ARG A 142 -15.53 -13.06 1.53
C ARG A 142 -14.43 -13.99 1.02
N TYR A 143 -14.38 -15.24 1.48
CA TYR A 143 -13.32 -16.18 1.10
C TYR A 143 -13.17 -16.34 -0.42
N GLU A 144 -14.29 -16.56 -1.14
CA GLU A 144 -14.27 -16.72 -2.59
C GLU A 144 -13.83 -15.45 -3.34
N GLU A 145 -14.14 -14.27 -2.80
CA GLU A 145 -13.70 -12.99 -3.37
C GLU A 145 -12.17 -12.86 -3.33
N PHE A 146 -11.55 -13.27 -2.23
CA PHE A 146 -10.11 -13.16 -2.02
C PHE A 146 -9.30 -14.35 -2.55
N ARG A 147 -9.92 -15.51 -2.75
CA ARG A 147 -9.22 -16.74 -3.19
C ARG A 147 -8.31 -16.53 -4.41
N PRO A 148 -8.69 -15.79 -5.47
CA PRO A 148 -7.79 -15.52 -6.60
C PRO A 148 -6.57 -14.68 -6.22
N LEU A 149 -6.72 -13.73 -5.29
CA LEU A 149 -5.60 -12.93 -4.78
C LEU A 149 -4.65 -13.79 -3.94
N MET A 150 -5.19 -14.60 -3.03
CA MET A 150 -4.37 -15.49 -2.19
C MET A 150 -3.53 -16.44 -3.06
N ALA A 151 -4.13 -17.02 -4.09
CA ALA A 151 -3.40 -17.86 -5.05
C ALA A 151 -2.32 -17.09 -5.82
N ARG A 152 -2.63 -15.89 -6.33
CA ARG A 152 -1.69 -15.06 -7.10
C ARG A 152 -0.45 -14.69 -6.27
N PHE A 153 -0.63 -14.36 -5.00
CA PHE A 153 0.45 -13.94 -4.10
C PHE A 153 1.04 -15.09 -3.27
N ARG A 154 0.59 -16.33 -3.50
CA ARG A 154 1.01 -17.53 -2.77
C ARG A 154 0.85 -17.39 -1.25
N PHE A 155 -0.27 -16.80 -0.82
CA PHE A 155 -0.61 -16.75 0.59
C PHE A 155 -1.09 -18.13 1.05
N GLU A 156 -0.57 -18.59 2.18
CA GLU A 156 -0.90 -19.88 2.76
C GLU A 156 -1.83 -19.67 3.95
N GLU A 157 -2.98 -20.35 3.95
CA GLU A 157 -3.89 -20.31 5.10
C GLU A 157 -3.28 -21.11 6.25
N THR A 158 -3.06 -20.45 7.38
CA THR A 158 -2.35 -21.01 8.54
C THR A 158 -3.26 -21.26 9.74
N MET A 159 -4.42 -20.59 9.82
CA MET A 159 -5.36 -20.73 10.93
C MET A 159 -6.78 -20.35 10.52
N ARG A 160 -7.78 -20.93 11.19
CA ARG A 160 -9.17 -20.49 11.17
C ARG A 160 -9.62 -20.17 12.59
N ILE A 161 -10.16 -18.97 12.81
CA ILE A 161 -10.59 -18.53 14.13
C ILE A 161 -12.09 -18.25 14.09
N PRO A 162 -12.93 -19.06 14.76
CA PRO A 162 -14.36 -18.78 14.84
C PRO A 162 -14.62 -17.58 15.76
N SER A 163 -15.55 -16.72 15.35
CA SER A 163 -16.04 -15.60 16.15
C SER A 163 -14.97 -14.59 16.58
N LEU A 164 -13.90 -14.41 15.80
CA LEU A 164 -12.83 -13.46 16.14
C LEU A 164 -13.33 -12.02 16.22
N TYR A 165 -14.04 -11.57 15.18
CA TYR A 165 -14.58 -10.20 15.09
C TYR A 165 -16.11 -10.16 15.19
N ARG A 166 -16.81 -11.18 14.68
CA ARG A 166 -18.27 -11.28 14.73
C ARG A 166 -18.69 -12.69 15.08
N SER A 167 -19.67 -12.79 15.98
CA SER A 167 -20.23 -14.08 16.40
C SER A 167 -20.72 -14.89 15.20
N GLY A 168 -20.29 -16.15 15.13
CA GLY A 168 -20.70 -17.10 14.09
C GLY A 168 -19.95 -16.98 12.76
N VAL A 169 -19.03 -16.03 12.62
CA VAL A 169 -18.20 -15.86 11.42
C VAL A 169 -16.80 -16.40 11.67
N VAL A 170 -16.29 -17.25 10.78
CA VAL A 170 -14.91 -17.73 10.81
C VAL A 170 -13.99 -16.73 10.12
N GLU A 171 -12.90 -16.36 10.78
CA GLU A 171 -11.81 -15.59 10.17
C GLU A 171 -10.71 -16.54 9.68
N HIS A 172 -10.37 -16.47 8.40
CA HIS A 172 -9.26 -17.19 7.80
C HIS A 172 -7.99 -16.36 7.93
N VAL A 173 -6.93 -16.94 8.49
CA VAL A 173 -5.64 -16.28 8.72
C VAL A 173 -4.63 -16.84 7.74
N TYR A 174 -3.85 -15.96 7.12
CA TYR A 174 -2.82 -16.31 6.15
C TYR A 174 -1.44 -15.87 6.63
N ASN A 175 -0.42 -16.67 6.29
CA ASN A 175 1.01 -16.39 6.48
C ASN A 175 1.47 -16.13 7.93
N GLY A 176 0.69 -16.55 8.94
CA GLY A 176 1.08 -16.31 10.33
C GLY A 176 0.08 -16.81 11.37
N GLN A 177 0.24 -16.36 12.61
CA GLN A 177 -0.68 -16.67 13.69
C GLN A 177 -1.13 -15.38 14.35
N LEU A 178 -2.43 -15.27 14.65
CA LEU A 178 -2.91 -14.21 15.52
C LEU A 178 -2.67 -14.64 16.97
N LEU A 179 -1.82 -13.92 17.68
CA LEU A 179 -1.64 -14.15 19.11
C LEU A 179 -2.86 -13.60 19.87
N PRO A 180 -3.42 -14.36 20.85
CA PRO A 180 -4.64 -13.98 21.57
C PRO A 180 -4.61 -12.63 22.29
N THR A 181 -3.44 -12.03 22.47
CA THR A 181 -3.24 -10.74 23.16
C THR A 181 -3.53 -9.50 22.32
N LEU A 182 -3.90 -9.64 21.03
CA LEU A 182 -4.09 -8.49 20.12
C LEU A 182 -5.56 -8.17 19.78
N VAL A 183 -6.51 -8.74 20.51
CA VAL A 183 -7.91 -8.31 20.50
C VAL A 183 -8.13 -7.40 21.73
N SER A 184 -7.65 -6.15 21.64
CA SER A 184 -7.90 -5.09 22.63
C SER A 184 -7.98 -3.72 21.99
#